data_AF-A0A5N4EBD3-F1
#
_entry.id   AF-A0A5N4EBD3-F1
#
_cell.length_a   1.000
_cell.length_b   1.000
_cell.length_c   1.000
_cell.angle_alpha   90.00
_cell.angle_beta   90.00
_cell.angle_gamma   90.00
#
_symmetry.space_group_name_H-M   'P 1'
#
loop_
_entity.id
_entity.type
_entity.pdbx_description
1 polymer ?
#
loop_
_entity_poly.entity_id
_entity_poly.type
_entity_poly.pdbx_seq_one_letter_code
_entity_poly.pdbx_strand_id
1 'polypeptide(L)'
;MAYADYHDCMEITEKMITGVEKHITGSYRVTYHPDCPEGRASEINFTPPFRKISMVEKLEKALDMKLPETNLCETEETCKILDDIFVAKAKEICSAYTELNDPMQQWQLFEEQAKAKAAGGDEAMFRDETF
;
A
#
# COMPACT_ATOMS: atom_id res chain seq x y z
N MET A 1 -13.11 3.44 -9.95
CA MET A 1 -13.68 3.01 -11.24
C MET A 1 -14.99 2.31 -10.93
N ALA A 2 -16.13 2.81 -11.45
CA ALA A 2 -17.43 2.23 -11.08
C ALA A 2 -17.50 0.77 -11.57
N TYR A 3 -18.06 -0.12 -10.73
CA TYR A 3 -18.18 -1.57 -10.98
C TYR A 3 -16.85 -2.33 -11.13
N ALA A 4 -15.73 -1.73 -10.72
CA ALA A 4 -14.44 -2.41 -10.68
C ALA A 4 -14.05 -2.70 -9.22
N ASP A 5 -13.42 -3.84 -8.98
CA ASP A 5 -12.83 -4.18 -7.70
C ASP A 5 -11.31 -3.98 -7.69
N TYR A 6 -10.66 -4.25 -6.55
CA TYR A 6 -9.22 -4.16 -6.44
C TYR A 6 -8.46 -5.15 -7.37
N HIS A 7 -9.07 -6.26 -7.79
CA HIS A 7 -8.46 -7.17 -8.75
C HIS A 7 -8.38 -6.54 -10.14
N ASP A 8 -9.42 -5.83 -10.56
CA ASP A 8 -9.40 -5.06 -11.80
C ASP A 8 -8.33 -3.96 -11.75
N CYS A 9 -8.23 -3.24 -10.63
CA CYS A 9 -7.20 -2.22 -10.42
C CYS A 9 -5.78 -2.80 -10.49
N MET A 10 -5.56 -4.02 -9.98
CA MET A 10 -4.27 -4.71 -10.10
C MET A 10 -3.92 -4.98 -11.57
N GLU A 11 -4.86 -5.49 -12.36
CA GLU A 11 -4.60 -5.73 -13.79
C GLU A 11 -4.31 -4.45 -14.56
N ILE A 12 -5.05 -3.37 -14.28
CA ILE A 12 -4.85 -2.07 -14.91
C ILE A 12 -3.46 -1.53 -14.56
N THR A 13 -3.07 -1.63 -13.28
CA THR A 13 -1.77 -1.17 -12.80
C THR A 13 -0.63 -1.96 -13.44
N GLU A 14 -0.74 -3.29 -13.53
CA GLU A 14 0.24 -4.14 -14.21
C GLU A 14 0.38 -3.74 -15.68
N LYS A 15 -0.73 -3.60 -16.41
CA LYS A 15 -0.75 -3.21 -17.84
C LYS A 15 -0.18 -1.80 -18.05
N MET A 16 -0.47 -0.86 -17.15
CA MET A 16 0.00 0.52 -17.23
C MET A 16 1.51 0.61 -17.00
N ILE A 17 2.00 0.05 -15.89
CA ILE A 17 3.43 0.13 -15.52
C ILE A 17 4.29 -0.59 -16.57
N THR A 18 3.89 -1.80 -16.97
CA THR A 18 4.59 -2.55 -18.02
C THR A 18 4.59 -1.82 -19.37
N GLY A 19 3.47 -1.19 -19.71
CA GLY A 19 3.31 -0.43 -20.94
C GLY A 19 4.21 0.80 -20.98
N VAL A 20 4.22 1.59 -19.90
CA VAL A 20 5.09 2.77 -19.76
C VAL A 20 6.56 2.37 -19.85
N GLU A 21 6.95 1.32 -19.14
CA GLU A 21 8.34 0.86 -19.11
C GLU A 21 8.82 0.44 -20.50
N LYS A 22 8.06 -0.45 -21.16
CA LYS A 22 8.36 -0.88 -22.53
C LYS A 22 8.38 0.28 -23.53
N HIS A 23 7.51 1.27 -23.35
CA HIS A 23 7.44 2.41 -24.26
C HIS A 23 8.64 3.35 -24.12
N ILE A 24 9.12 3.57 -22.88
CA ILE A 24 10.21 4.50 -22.60
C ILE A 24 11.59 3.83 -22.81
N THR A 25 11.82 2.65 -22.24
CA THR A 25 13.14 1.99 -22.23
C THR A 25 13.29 0.92 -23.30
N GLY A 26 12.19 0.49 -23.93
CA GLY A 26 12.18 -0.58 -24.93
C GLY A 26 12.31 -1.99 -24.34
N SER A 27 12.45 -2.13 -23.02
CA SER A 27 12.67 -3.38 -22.30
C SER A 27 11.71 -3.48 -21.10
N TYR A 28 11.60 -4.67 -20.51
CA TYR A 28 10.93 -4.87 -19.21
C TYR A 28 11.93 -4.93 -18.06
N ARG A 29 13.23 -4.79 -18.33
CA ARG A 29 14.30 -4.88 -17.34
C ARG A 29 14.99 -3.54 -17.21
N VAL A 30 15.03 -3.01 -15.99
CA VAL A 30 15.64 -1.72 -15.66
C VAL A 30 16.72 -1.92 -14.62
N THR A 31 17.85 -1.26 -14.81
CA THR A 31 18.90 -1.20 -13.80
C THR A 31 18.66 0.01 -12.89
N TYR A 32 18.33 -0.26 -11.63
CA TYR A 32 18.13 0.76 -10.61
C TYR A 32 19.31 0.81 -9.64
N HIS A 33 19.79 2.01 -9.34
CA HIS A 33 20.89 2.25 -8.40
C HIS A 33 20.34 3.08 -7.23
N PRO A 34 20.10 2.47 -6.05
CA PRO A 34 19.47 3.15 -4.93
C PRO A 34 20.36 4.21 -4.27
N ASP A 35 21.69 4.00 -4.20
CA ASP A 35 22.55 4.78 -3.30
C ASP A 35 23.56 5.72 -4.01
N CYS A 36 23.99 5.42 -5.26
CA CYS A 36 24.90 6.26 -6.08
C CYS A 36 25.11 5.61 -7.47
N PRO A 37 25.60 6.31 -8.52
CA PRO A 37 25.96 5.70 -9.81
C PRO A 37 27.04 4.60 -9.72
N GLU A 38 27.87 4.64 -8.68
CA GLU A 38 28.91 3.64 -8.38
C GLU A 38 28.42 2.53 -7.42
N GLY A 39 27.17 2.60 -6.97
CA GLY A 39 26.57 1.65 -6.04
C GLY A 39 26.12 0.35 -6.71
N ARG A 40 25.51 -0.54 -5.91
CA ARG A 40 24.99 -1.82 -6.39
C ARG A 40 23.84 -1.61 -7.38
N ALA A 41 24.09 -1.93 -8.64
CA ALA A 41 23.04 -2.04 -9.66
C ALA A 41 22.09 -3.19 -9.29
N SER A 42 20.80 -2.88 -9.14
CA SER A 42 19.74 -3.87 -8.98
C SER A 42 18.94 -3.95 -10.27
N GLU A 43 18.87 -5.14 -10.87
CA GLU A 43 18.02 -5.38 -12.03
C GLU A 43 16.58 -5.60 -11.56
N ILE A 44 15.69 -4.67 -11.91
CA ILE A 44 14.26 -4.76 -11.65
C ILE A 44 13.58 -5.29 -12.90
N ASN A 45 12.83 -6.39 -12.75
CA ASN A 45 12.07 -7.00 -13.81
C ASN A 45 10.58 -6.62 -13.67
N PHE A 46 10.09 -5.86 -14.64
CA PHE A 46 8.69 -5.44 -14.77
C PHE A 46 7.86 -6.40 -15.63
N THR A 47 8.31 -7.61 -15.94
CA THR A 47 7.47 -8.58 -16.68
C THR A 47 6.26 -9.02 -15.84
N PRO A 48 5.02 -8.93 -16.35
CA PRO A 48 3.84 -9.39 -15.64
C PRO A 48 3.73 -10.93 -15.69
N PRO A 49 3.01 -11.58 -14.75
CA PRO A 49 2.28 -10.99 -13.62
C PRO A 49 3.21 -10.59 -12.47
N PHE A 50 2.85 -9.52 -11.74
CA PHE A 50 3.61 -9.09 -10.58
C PHE A 50 3.41 -10.05 -9.41
N ARG A 51 4.44 -10.15 -8.55
CA ARG A 51 4.39 -11.03 -7.38
C ARG A 51 3.42 -10.45 -6.33
N LYS A 52 2.27 -11.10 -6.18
CA LYS A 52 1.27 -10.79 -5.14
C LYS A 52 1.66 -11.40 -3.81
N ILE A 53 1.57 -10.62 -2.74
CA ILE A 53 2.06 -11.00 -1.41
C ILE A 53 1.04 -10.55 -0.37
N SER A 54 0.61 -11.45 0.50
CA SER A 54 -0.24 -11.09 1.65
C SER A 54 0.62 -10.35 2.67
N MET A 55 0.16 -9.17 3.13
CA MET A 55 0.89 -8.33 4.07
C MET A 55 1.14 -9.07 5.39
N VAL A 56 0.07 -9.63 5.99
CA VAL A 56 0.12 -10.32 7.29
C VAL A 56 1.08 -11.51 7.24
N GLU A 57 0.87 -12.44 6.31
CA GLU A 57 1.68 -13.67 6.21
C GLU A 57 3.17 -13.38 6.01
N LYS A 58 3.50 -12.37 5.20
CA LYS A 58 4.89 -11.99 4.98
C LYS A 58 5.49 -11.28 6.17
N LEU A 59 4.72 -10.44 6.86
CA LEU A 59 5.18 -9.75 8.04
C LEU A 59 5.42 -10.75 9.17
N GLU A 60 4.52 -11.72 9.38
CA GLU A 60 4.71 -12.82 10.32
C GLU A 60 5.98 -13.61 10.01
N LYS A 61 6.22 -13.93 8.73
CA LYS A 61 7.42 -14.64 8.29
C LYS A 61 8.70 -13.80 8.42
N ALA A 62 8.61 -12.49 8.24
CA ALA A 62 9.76 -11.59 8.34
C ALA A 62 10.13 -11.28 9.80
N LEU A 63 9.13 -11.22 10.69
CA LEU A 63 9.30 -10.94 12.12
C LEU A 63 9.45 -12.23 12.96
N ASP A 64 9.20 -13.40 12.37
CA ASP A 64 9.17 -14.70 13.06
C ASP A 64 8.22 -14.72 14.27
N MET A 65 7.12 -13.97 14.16
CA MET A 65 6.11 -13.80 15.19
C MET A 65 4.72 -13.90 14.56
N LYS A 66 3.78 -14.57 15.25
CA LYS A 66 2.37 -14.54 14.84
C LYS A 66 1.76 -13.21 15.23
N LEU A 67 1.14 -12.55 14.27
CA LEU A 67 0.38 -11.34 14.53
C LEU A 67 -0.96 -11.72 15.18
N PRO A 68 -1.54 -10.85 16.01
CA PRO A 68 -2.89 -11.04 16.49
C PRO A 68 -3.88 -11.12 15.31
N GLU A 69 -5.02 -11.79 15.51
CA GLU A 69 -6.04 -11.94 14.45
C GLU A 69 -6.41 -10.57 13.85
N THR A 70 -6.71 -10.53 12.55
CA THR A 70 -6.92 -9.29 11.77
C THR A 70 -7.96 -8.33 12.37
N ASN A 71 -8.87 -8.86 13.18
CA ASN A 71 -9.92 -8.09 13.86
C ASN A 71 -9.40 -7.33 15.11
N LEU A 72 -8.13 -7.52 15.49
CA LEU A 72 -7.45 -6.84 16.60
C LEU A 72 -6.39 -5.83 16.10
N CYS A 73 -6.27 -5.66 14.78
CA CYS A 73 -5.37 -4.68 14.15
C CYS A 73 -5.83 -3.23 14.30
N GLU A 74 -7.00 -2.98 14.91
CA GLU A 74 -7.55 -1.64 15.18
C GLU A 74 -6.79 -0.87 16.28
N THR A 75 -5.75 -1.49 16.86
CA THR A 75 -4.89 -0.82 17.85
C THR A 75 -3.95 0.17 17.16
N GLU A 76 -3.94 1.42 17.64
CA GLU A 76 -3.07 2.49 17.10
C GLU A 76 -1.58 2.09 17.03
N GLU A 77 -1.13 1.21 17.93
CA GLU A 77 0.24 0.69 17.94
C GLU A 77 0.53 -0.18 16.71
N THR A 78 -0.42 -0.98 16.27
CA THR A 78 -0.24 -1.87 15.11
C THR A 78 -0.17 -1.07 13.82
N CYS A 79 -1.03 -0.05 13.65
CA CYS A 79 -0.98 0.85 12.49
C CYS A 79 0.37 1.59 12.41
N LYS A 80 0.83 2.18 13.51
CA LYS A 80 2.12 2.90 13.54
C LYS A 80 3.31 2.00 13.22
N ILE A 81 3.32 0.76 13.74
CA ILE A 81 4.38 -0.21 13.42
C ILE A 81 4.39 -0.55 11.92
N LEU A 82 3.21 -0.69 11.30
CA LEU A 82 3.11 -0.93 9.87
C LEU A 82 3.62 0.27 9.07
N ASP A 83 3.17 1.49 9.42
CA ASP A 83 3.58 2.72 8.74
C ASP A 83 5.09 2.93 8.81
N ASP A 84 5.70 2.77 9.99
CA ASP A 84 7.14 2.89 10.19
C ASP A 84 7.94 1.88 9.34
N ILE A 85 7.45 0.63 9.24
CA ILE A 85 8.08 -0.40 8.41
C ILE A 85 7.99 -0.06 6.92
N PHE A 86 6.86 0.48 6.46
CA PHE A 86 6.64 0.85 5.07
C PHE A 86 7.50 2.05 4.66
N VAL A 87 7.49 3.13 5.45
CA VAL A 87 8.25 4.36 5.16
C VAL A 87 9.76 4.11 5.18
N ALA A 88 10.25 3.26 6.09
CA ALA A 88 11.69 3.03 6.25
C ALA A 88 12.32 2.11 5.19
N LYS A 89 11.55 1.18 4.60
CA LYS A 89 12.13 0.08 3.80
C LYS A 89 11.56 -0.07 2.39
N ALA A 90 10.47 0.62 2.05
CA ALA A 90 9.83 0.50 0.76
C ALA A 90 9.52 1.86 0.13
N LYS A 91 9.53 1.91 -1.19
CA LYS A 91 8.95 3.02 -1.95
C LYS A 91 7.61 2.54 -2.49
N GLU A 92 6.53 3.14 -2.02
CA GLU A 92 5.20 2.89 -2.56
C GLU A 92 5.03 3.67 -3.87
N ILE A 93 4.47 3.04 -4.89
CA ILE A 93 4.24 3.64 -6.22
C ILE A 93 2.75 3.81 -6.49
N CYS A 94 1.91 2.89 -6.02
CA CYS A 94 0.46 2.93 -6.19
C CYS A 94 -0.25 2.32 -4.98
N SER A 95 -1.33 2.97 -4.54
CA SER A 95 -2.33 2.42 -3.61
C SER A 95 -3.63 2.18 -4.37
N ALA A 96 -4.31 1.06 -4.11
CA ALA A 96 -5.63 0.76 -4.65
C ALA A 96 -6.38 -0.17 -3.71
N TYR A 97 -7.66 0.11 -3.49
CA TYR A 97 -8.57 -0.67 -2.67
C TYR A 97 -9.96 -0.65 -3.28
N THR A 98 -10.80 -1.62 -2.90
CA THR A 98 -12.23 -1.55 -3.21
C THR A 98 -12.84 -0.46 -2.34
N GLU A 99 -13.45 0.54 -2.97
CA GLU A 99 -14.01 1.69 -2.26
C GLU A 99 -15.08 1.26 -1.26
N LEU A 100 -15.01 1.81 -0.05
CA LEU A 100 -16.07 1.66 0.94
C LEU A 100 -17.28 2.48 0.50
N ASN A 101 -18.39 1.81 0.20
CA ASN A 101 -19.62 2.43 -0.28
C ASN A 101 -20.77 2.38 0.74
N ASP A 102 -20.53 1.84 1.94
CA ASP A 102 -21.49 1.86 3.05
C ASP A 102 -21.30 3.14 3.88
N PRO A 103 -22.28 4.07 3.86
CA PRO A 103 -22.16 5.35 4.55
C PRO A 103 -22.12 5.21 6.08
N MET A 104 -22.71 4.16 6.66
CA MET A 104 -22.69 3.96 8.11
C MET A 104 -21.31 3.51 8.57
N GLN A 105 -20.67 2.59 7.82
CA GLN A 105 -19.29 2.17 8.11
C GLN A 105 -18.31 3.32 7.89
N GLN A 106 -18.46 4.09 6.81
CA GLN A 106 -17.63 5.27 6.55
C GLN A 106 -17.74 6.30 7.70
N TRP A 107 -18.94 6.53 8.21
CA TRP A 107 -19.16 7.44 9.34
C TRP A 107 -18.46 6.97 10.61
N GLN A 108 -18.56 5.68 10.93
CA GLN A 108 -17.89 5.09 12.10
C GLN A 108 -16.37 5.27 12.01
N LEU A 109 -15.78 4.99 10.84
CA LEU A 109 -14.35 5.17 10.61
C LEU A 109 -13.93 6.65 10.71
N PHE A 110 -14.75 7.59 10.21
CA PHE A 110 -14.47 9.02 10.40
C PHE A 110 -14.55 9.47 11.85
N GLU A 111 -15.47 8.92 12.65
CA GLU A 111 -15.51 9.21 14.09
C GLU A 111 -14.27 8.67 14.81
N GLU A 112 -13.78 7.49 14.43
CA GLU A 112 -12.55 6.91 14.97
C GLU A 112 -11.32 7.73 14.60
N GLN A 113 -11.19 8.13 13.34
CA GLN A 113 -10.10 9.01 12.90
C GLN A 113 -10.16 10.39 13.57
N ALA A 114 -11.35 10.96 13.79
CA ALA A 114 -11.49 12.21 14.54
C ALA A 114 -11.04 12.07 16.00
N LYS A 115 -11.30 10.92 16.64
CA LYS A 115 -10.78 10.60 17.98
C LYS A 115 -9.26 10.46 17.97
N ALA A 116 -8.69 9.75 16.99
CA ALA A 116 -7.24 9.61 16.82
C ALA A 116 -6.55 10.97 16.61
N LYS A 117 -7.18 11.87 15.84
CA LYS A 117 -6.71 13.24 15.65
C LYS A 117 -6.69 14.03 16.97
N ALA A 118 -7.76 13.91 17.76
CA ALA A 118 -7.85 14.54 19.08
C ALA A 118 -6.81 13.96 20.07
N ALA A 119 -6.39 12.71 19.87
CA ALA A 119 -5.31 12.05 20.63
C ALA A 119 -3.90 12.44 20.17
N GLY A 120 -3.76 13.32 19.16
CA GLY A 120 -2.47 13.83 18.68
C GLY A 120 -1.93 13.13 17.41
N GLY A 121 -2.77 12.42 16.67
CA GLY A 121 -2.43 11.91 15.34
C GLY A 121 -2.51 12.99 14.26
N ASP A 122 -1.40 13.65 13.96
CA ASP A 122 -1.34 14.73 12.95
C ASP A 122 -1.70 14.28 11.52
N GLU A 123 -1.54 12.99 11.21
CA GLU A 123 -1.86 12.39 9.90
C GLU A 123 -3.33 11.92 9.77
N ALA A 124 -4.13 12.01 10.84
CA ALA A 124 -5.52 11.56 10.82
C ALA A 124 -6.41 12.48 9.97
N MET A 125 -7.31 11.88 9.17
CA MET A 125 -8.18 12.62 8.26
C MET A 125 -9.23 13.43 9.05
N PHE A 126 -9.72 14.50 8.43
CA PHE A 126 -10.82 15.29 8.98
C PHE A 126 -12.15 14.63 8.64
N ARG A 127 -13.16 14.83 9.50
CA ARG A 127 -14.53 14.43 9.18
C ARG A 127 -15.08 15.30 8.06
N ASP A 128 -15.36 14.70 6.91
CA ASP A 128 -16.08 15.34 5.80
C ASP A 128 -17.56 14.91 5.87
N GLU A 129 -18.46 15.88 6.05
CA GLU A 129 -19.91 15.62 6.15
C GLU A 129 -20.60 15.65 4.77
N THR A 130 -19.88 16.01 3.71
CA THR A 130 -20.41 16.14 2.35
C THR A 130 -20.05 14.98 1.42
N PHE A 131 -19.13 14.11 1.86
CA PHE A 131 -18.60 12.98 1.10
C PHE A 131 -19.36 11.67 1.40
#